data_AF-A0A975G3Z9-F1
#
_entry.id   AF-A0A975G3Z9-F1
#
_cell.length_a   1.000
_cell.length_b   1.000
_cell.length_c   1.000
_cell.angle_alpha   90.00
_cell.angle_beta   90.00
_cell.angle_gamma   90.00
#
_symmetry.space_group_name_H-M   'P 1'
#
loop_
_entity.id
_entity.type
_entity.pdbx_description
1 polymer ?
#
loop_
_entity_poly.entity_id
_entity_poly.type
_entity_poly.pdbx_seq_one_letter_code
_entity_poly.pdbx_strand_id
1 'polypeptide(L)'
;MNVKTLYEEILPHLQDIYAEGGNMSAQWVHRVVPDALDAAAASNSNAASLVSKIRQKLGNYKGKRDHAGFNALFEAYSEALIFLAARERGVELRAVPEGGNRGKTPDFETIAAPTIGLEIKTLNPVDPIAAVDDVMNRGFEAGYEAELQARANGVGFAYTEWAPHGEGAEHSDAVVQTMAKISSNVKYGQYSGKPTFLVVSLARLGLHGGPVELRRWVDEDGMRNGHLYTVAAHSFGEHFFAHTRDSFDGPIDLGALPRVGILRDHPFIAGVIFVNQVGSENGASDYFNYAVRFHGVWNSDWERDATFSPEDKQAAKRLFETLCDETNDLDDTRSDAIVDDRVLFSAFQNHLGALGNWAGKPPSGPAFQRFMVEADRLHFAWRGALKKVDVAANYAPRDPADIVTGRLASGWPALTWSGRRHHPKVEVPCLTKAGPLWGLYEGAGRVIRAQIVL
;
A
#
# COMPACT_ATOMS: atom_id res chain seq x y z
N MET A 1 24.41 21.84 19.79
CA MET A 1 24.56 21.02 18.56
C MET A 1 23.18 20.87 17.97
N ASN A 2 22.99 21.10 16.66
CA ASN A 2 21.71 20.80 16.02
C ASN A 2 21.51 19.29 16.03
N VAL A 3 20.44 18.83 16.68
CA VAL A 3 20.04 17.42 16.65
C VAL A 3 19.52 17.16 15.24
N LYS A 4 20.09 16.15 14.56
CA LYS A 4 19.59 15.73 13.24
C LYS A 4 18.17 15.19 13.40
N THR A 5 17.32 15.49 12.43
CA THR A 5 16.03 14.81 12.29
C THR A 5 16.24 13.34 11.96
N LEU A 6 15.25 12.51 12.27
CA LEU A 6 15.26 11.09 11.98
C LEU A 6 15.40 10.82 10.48
N TYR A 7 14.79 11.63 9.62
CA TYR A 7 14.97 11.49 8.18
C TYR A 7 16.40 11.82 7.74
N GLU A 8 17.03 12.86 8.28
CA GLU A 8 18.43 13.20 7.97
C GLU A 8 19.41 12.11 8.42
N GLU A 9 19.06 11.32 9.44
CA GLU A 9 19.82 10.14 9.87
C GLU A 9 19.62 8.95 8.91
N ILE A 10 18.40 8.72 8.43
CA ILE A 10 18.05 7.59 7.54
C ILE A 10 18.50 7.84 6.09
N LEU A 11 18.42 9.08 5.60
CA LEU A 11 18.60 9.43 4.19
C LEU A 11 19.92 8.92 3.58
N PRO A 12 21.11 9.06 4.22
CA PRO A 12 22.35 8.56 3.65
C PRO A 12 22.30 7.05 3.37
N HIS A 13 21.64 6.28 4.24
CA HIS A 13 21.49 4.84 4.07
C HIS A 13 20.56 4.49 2.90
N LEU A 14 19.47 5.23 2.73
CA LEU A 14 18.59 5.07 1.58
C LEU A 14 19.33 5.40 0.27
N GLN A 15 20.11 6.49 0.26
CA GLN A 15 20.94 6.88 -0.89
C GLN A 15 21.96 5.79 -1.25
N ASP A 16 22.63 5.22 -0.25
CA ASP A 16 23.57 4.10 -0.43
C ASP A 16 22.89 2.85 -1.01
N ILE A 17 21.68 2.53 -0.55
CA ILE A 17 20.86 1.44 -1.09
C ILE A 17 20.49 1.72 -2.54
N TYR A 18 19.98 2.92 -2.85
CA TYR A 18 19.59 3.28 -4.21
C TYR A 18 20.76 3.33 -5.19
N ALA A 19 21.95 3.73 -4.73
CA ALA A 19 23.17 3.70 -5.53
C ALA A 19 23.58 2.28 -5.94
N GLU A 20 23.13 1.24 -5.22
CA GLU A 20 23.30 -0.18 -5.57
C GLU A 20 22.02 -0.79 -6.14
N GLY A 21 21.28 -0.03 -6.94
CA GLY A 21 20.09 -0.53 -7.60
C GLY A 21 18.85 -0.57 -6.73
N GLY A 22 18.96 -0.27 -5.44
CA GLY A 22 17.85 -0.15 -4.49
C GLY A 22 17.27 -1.48 -4.01
N ASN A 23 16.55 -1.43 -2.90
CA ASN A 23 15.75 -2.56 -2.43
C ASN A 23 14.29 -2.15 -2.25
N MET A 24 13.41 -3.15 -2.23
CA MET A 24 11.97 -2.93 -2.25
C MET A 24 11.42 -2.32 -0.96
N SER A 25 12.19 -2.31 0.12
CA SER A 25 11.76 -1.70 1.38
C SER A 25 12.12 -0.22 1.45
N ALA A 26 13.27 0.15 0.89
CA ALA A 26 13.76 1.53 0.88
C ALA A 26 12.81 2.47 0.13
N GLN A 27 12.14 1.99 -0.92
CA GLN A 27 11.13 2.74 -1.68
C GLN A 27 9.90 3.17 -0.87
N TRP A 28 9.60 2.44 0.21
CA TRP A 28 8.47 2.74 1.09
C TRP A 28 8.87 3.63 2.26
N VAL A 29 10.15 3.98 2.41
CA VAL A 29 10.60 4.90 3.46
C VAL A 29 10.43 6.33 2.99
N HIS A 30 9.23 6.86 3.18
CA HIS A 30 8.89 8.23 2.80
C HIS A 30 9.24 9.23 3.90
N ARG A 31 9.86 10.36 3.52
CA ARG A 31 10.28 11.47 4.41
C ARG A 31 9.20 11.94 5.39
N VAL A 32 7.96 12.02 4.92
CA VAL A 32 6.82 12.49 5.71
C VAL A 32 6.63 11.70 7.00
N VAL A 33 7.01 10.42 7.01
CA VAL A 33 6.81 9.53 8.17
C VAL A 33 7.82 9.83 9.28
N PRO A 34 9.15 9.84 9.06
CA PRO A 34 10.10 10.25 10.10
C PRO A 34 9.90 11.69 10.56
N ASP A 35 9.59 12.63 9.65
CA ASP A 35 9.36 14.04 9.99
C ASP A 35 8.13 14.19 10.91
N ALA A 36 7.02 13.52 10.58
CA ALA A 36 5.82 13.50 11.43
C ALA A 36 6.06 12.80 12.77
N LEU A 37 6.89 11.76 12.79
CA LEU A 37 7.22 11.04 14.02
C LEU A 37 8.06 11.89 14.97
N ASP A 38 9.08 12.61 14.46
CA ASP A 38 9.87 13.56 15.25
C ASP A 38 8.99 14.68 15.82
N ALA A 39 8.08 15.23 15.01
CA ALA A 39 7.14 16.26 15.46
C ALA A 39 6.22 15.73 16.58
N ALA A 40 5.72 14.50 16.43
CA ALA A 40 4.88 13.86 17.45
C ALA A 40 5.65 13.55 18.73
N ALA A 41 6.93 13.16 18.63
CA ALA A 41 7.77 12.79 19.77
C ALA A 41 8.00 13.95 20.77
N ALA A 42 7.86 15.20 20.34
CA ALA A 42 7.95 16.36 21.22
C ALA A 42 6.86 16.41 22.30
N SER A 43 5.71 15.76 22.07
CA SER A 43 4.54 15.81 22.96
C SER A 43 3.95 14.44 23.32
N ASN A 44 4.38 13.37 22.66
CA ASN A 44 3.85 12.02 22.85
C ASN A 44 4.99 11.02 23.13
N SER A 45 4.97 10.42 24.33
CA SER A 45 6.00 9.47 24.75
C SER A 45 6.03 8.17 23.95
N ASN A 46 4.89 7.73 23.39
CA ASN A 46 4.85 6.56 22.50
C ASN A 46 5.57 6.86 21.18
N ALA A 47 5.34 8.05 20.59
CA ALA A 47 6.09 8.49 19.42
C ALA A 47 7.59 8.61 19.72
N ALA A 48 7.97 9.18 20.86
CA ALA A 48 9.37 9.27 21.29
C ALA A 48 10.04 7.89 21.45
N SER A 49 9.27 6.90 21.94
CA SER A 49 9.75 5.51 22.05
C SER A 49 10.00 4.86 20.68
N LEU A 50 9.14 5.15 19.70
CA LEU A 50 9.29 4.67 18.32
C LEU A 50 10.47 5.33 17.61
N VAL A 51 10.68 6.64 17.80
CA VAL A 51 11.90 7.33 17.33
C VAL A 51 13.14 6.66 17.90
N SER A 52 13.13 6.38 19.20
CA SER A 52 14.26 5.72 19.88
C SER A 52 14.49 4.30 19.35
N LYS A 53 13.41 3.54 19.10
CA LYS A 53 13.46 2.20 18.48
C LYS A 53 14.07 2.27 17.08
N ILE A 54 13.62 3.18 16.22
CA ILE A 54 14.16 3.35 14.86
C ILE A 54 15.65 3.73 14.92
N ARG A 55 16.04 4.72 15.75
CA ARG A 55 17.44 5.10 15.93
C ARG A 55 18.30 3.94 16.44
N GLN A 56 17.78 3.12 17.36
CA GLN A 56 18.48 1.93 17.82
C GLN A 56 18.70 0.91 16.69
N LYS A 57 17.67 0.65 15.87
CA LYS A 57 17.81 -0.27 14.71
C LYS A 57 18.77 0.30 13.67
N LEU A 58 18.71 1.61 13.42
CA LEU A 58 19.63 2.31 12.53
C LEU A 58 21.09 2.23 13.02
N GLY A 59 21.33 2.41 14.32
CA GLY A 59 22.68 2.26 14.91
C GLY A 59 23.23 0.83 14.85
N ASN A 60 22.36 -0.18 14.71
CA ASN A 60 22.75 -1.58 14.53
C ASN A 60 22.91 -1.98 13.05
N TYR A 61 22.46 -1.14 12.12
CA TYR A 61 22.50 -1.42 10.69
C TYR A 61 23.93 -1.25 10.15
N LYS A 62 24.49 -2.31 9.56
CA LYS A 62 25.89 -2.37 9.13
C LYS A 62 26.14 -1.90 7.69
N GLY A 63 25.12 -1.32 7.04
CA GLY A 63 25.20 -0.77 5.69
C GLY A 63 24.44 -1.58 4.65
N LYS A 64 24.50 -1.13 3.38
CA LYS A 64 23.63 -1.57 2.26
C LYS A 64 23.45 -3.07 2.01
N ARG A 65 24.39 -3.93 2.43
CA ARG A 65 24.30 -5.41 2.32
C ARG A 65 23.84 -6.12 3.61
N ASP A 66 23.58 -5.38 4.69
CA ASP A 66 23.00 -5.90 5.93
C ASP A 66 21.48 -5.99 5.84
N HIS A 67 20.99 -6.95 5.05
CA HIS A 67 19.55 -7.14 4.80
C HIS A 67 18.76 -7.38 6.09
N ALA A 68 19.33 -8.13 7.03
CA ALA A 68 18.71 -8.38 8.32
C ALA A 68 18.59 -7.09 9.16
N GLY A 69 19.65 -6.27 9.20
CA GLY A 69 19.61 -4.97 9.86
C GLY A 69 18.60 -4.01 9.23
N PHE A 70 18.54 -3.95 7.89
CA PHE A 70 17.57 -3.10 7.20
C PHE A 70 16.13 -3.60 7.40
N ASN A 71 15.91 -4.91 7.46
CA ASN A 71 14.61 -5.49 7.79
C ASN A 71 14.14 -5.08 9.18
N ALA A 72 15.00 -5.17 10.19
CA ALA A 72 14.67 -4.74 11.54
C ALA A 72 14.41 -3.22 11.63
N LEU A 73 15.10 -2.42 10.83
CA LEU A 73 14.84 -0.98 10.69
C LEU A 73 13.46 -0.72 10.06
N PHE A 74 13.14 -1.43 8.98
CA PHE A 74 11.87 -1.26 8.26
C PHE A 74 10.65 -1.78 9.04
N GLU A 75 10.82 -2.82 9.86
CA GLU A 75 9.81 -3.27 10.82
C GLU A 75 9.46 -2.14 11.81
N ALA A 76 10.47 -1.51 12.41
CA ALA A 76 10.26 -0.36 13.30
C ALA A 76 9.65 0.85 12.58
N TYR A 77 10.04 1.09 11.32
CA TYR A 77 9.41 2.10 10.47
C TYR A 77 7.92 1.81 10.23
N SER A 78 7.57 0.55 9.92
CA SER A 78 6.19 0.14 9.64
C SER A 78 5.30 0.26 10.87
N GLU A 79 5.82 -0.08 12.06
CA GLU A 79 5.14 0.18 13.33
C GLU A 79 4.85 1.68 13.52
N ALA A 80 5.84 2.54 13.26
CA ALA A 80 5.68 3.98 13.39
C ALA A 80 4.67 4.57 12.37
N LEU A 81 4.70 4.06 11.14
CA LEU A 81 3.73 4.41 10.11
C LEU A 81 2.30 4.08 10.55
N ILE A 82 2.08 2.87 11.05
CA ILE A 82 0.76 2.39 11.50
C ILE A 82 0.30 3.20 12.73
N PHE A 83 1.20 3.50 13.67
CA PHE A 83 0.92 4.36 14.80
C PHE A 83 0.43 5.75 14.37
N LEU A 84 1.13 6.40 13.44
CA LEU A 84 0.75 7.72 12.93
C LEU A 84 -0.58 7.67 12.14
N ALA A 85 -0.77 6.63 11.32
CA ALA A 85 -1.98 6.45 10.54
C ALA A 85 -3.23 6.15 11.39
N ALA A 86 -3.08 5.43 12.49
CA ALA A 86 -4.14 5.22 13.47
C ALA A 86 -4.50 6.53 14.19
N ARG A 87 -3.49 7.31 14.60
CA ARG A 87 -3.70 8.60 15.26
C ARG A 87 -4.43 9.59 14.35
N GLU A 88 -4.07 9.65 13.07
CA GLU A 88 -4.76 10.48 12.09
C GLU A 88 -6.25 10.11 11.95
N ARG A 89 -6.58 8.83 12.16
CA ARG A 89 -7.96 8.31 12.23
C ARG A 89 -8.62 8.47 13.60
N GLY A 90 -8.03 9.28 14.49
CA GLY A 90 -8.55 9.55 15.83
C GLY A 90 -8.38 8.40 16.83
N VAL A 91 -7.51 7.43 16.53
CA VAL A 91 -7.23 6.29 17.40
C VAL A 91 -5.92 6.50 18.14
N GLU A 92 -6.01 6.69 19.45
CA GLU A 92 -4.86 6.83 20.32
C GLU A 92 -4.33 5.45 20.78
N LEU A 93 -3.08 5.17 20.44
CA LEU A 93 -2.40 3.92 20.73
C LEU A 93 -1.26 4.10 21.73
N ARG A 94 -1.01 3.05 22.51
CA ARG A 94 0.17 2.90 23.36
C ARG A 94 1.00 1.72 22.86
N ALA A 95 2.30 1.92 22.70
CA ALA A 95 3.24 0.84 22.42
C ALA A 95 3.38 -0.03 23.68
N VAL A 96 3.27 -1.35 23.51
CA VAL A 96 3.44 -2.28 24.63
C VAL A 96 4.93 -2.62 24.74
N PRO A 97 5.60 -2.34 25.88
CA PRO A 97 7.03 -2.60 26.01
C PRO A 97 7.38 -4.07 25.81
N GLU A 98 8.48 -4.32 25.10
CA GLU A 98 9.07 -5.66 24.95
C GLU A 98 9.66 -6.15 26.29
N GLY A 99 8.82 -6.65 27.19
CA GLY A 99 9.21 -7.16 28.52
C GLY A 99 9.50 -8.66 28.56
N GLY A 100 9.68 -9.22 29.76
CA GLY A 100 9.87 -10.67 29.99
C GLY A 100 8.73 -11.57 29.51
N ASN A 101 7.62 -10.99 29.06
CA ASN A 101 6.48 -11.65 28.43
C ASN A 101 6.57 -11.65 26.89
N ARG A 102 7.78 -11.66 26.31
CA ARG A 102 7.97 -11.70 24.84
C ARG A 102 7.07 -12.77 24.21
N GLY A 103 6.26 -12.36 23.23
CA GLY A 103 5.34 -13.24 22.50
C GLY A 103 3.99 -13.49 23.19
N LYS A 104 3.65 -12.76 24.26
CA LYS A 104 2.34 -12.83 24.93
C LYS A 104 1.54 -11.52 24.86
N THR A 105 2.11 -10.46 24.31
CA THR A 105 1.44 -9.17 24.20
C THR A 105 1.42 -8.72 22.74
N PRO A 106 0.38 -7.99 22.33
CA PRO A 106 0.38 -7.28 21.06
C PRO A 106 1.44 -6.18 21.05
N ASP A 107 1.83 -5.67 19.87
CA ASP A 107 2.76 -4.55 19.74
C ASP A 107 2.18 -3.23 20.23
N PHE A 108 0.88 -3.01 19.99
CA PHE A 108 0.14 -1.83 20.44
C PHE A 108 -1.16 -2.20 21.12
N GLU A 109 -1.69 -1.26 21.90
CA GLU A 109 -3.05 -1.30 22.42
C GLU A 109 -3.70 0.08 22.46
N THR A 110 -5.03 0.14 22.39
CA THR A 110 -5.76 1.39 22.59
C THR A 110 -5.58 1.92 24.01
N ILE A 111 -5.51 3.24 24.13
CA ILE A 111 -5.51 3.90 25.45
C ILE A 111 -6.91 3.88 26.07
N ALA A 112 -7.96 3.98 25.24
CA ALA A 112 -9.35 3.92 25.69
C ALA A 112 -9.73 2.50 26.14
N ALA A 113 -10.60 2.43 27.15
CA ALA A 113 -11.22 1.19 27.58
C ALA A 113 -12.50 0.89 26.75
N PRO A 114 -12.80 -0.39 26.49
CA PRO A 114 -11.95 -1.56 26.74
C PRO A 114 -10.69 -1.53 25.85
N THR A 115 -9.57 -2.03 26.38
CA THR A 115 -8.30 -1.99 25.63
C THR A 115 -8.31 -3.05 24.53
N ILE A 116 -8.01 -2.65 23.30
CA ILE A 116 -7.95 -3.53 22.14
C ILE A 116 -6.51 -3.55 21.62
N GLY A 117 -5.98 -4.74 21.34
CA GLY A 117 -4.62 -4.96 20.86
C GLY A 117 -4.48 -4.87 19.34
N LEU A 118 -3.32 -4.42 18.88
CA LEU A 118 -2.89 -4.50 17.48
C LEU A 118 -1.53 -5.21 17.43
N GLU A 119 -1.47 -6.37 16.80
CA GLU A 119 -0.24 -7.11 16.53
C GLU A 119 0.20 -6.83 15.09
N ILE A 120 1.35 -6.22 14.90
CA ILE A 120 1.85 -5.77 13.60
C ILE A 120 2.81 -6.80 13.02
N LYS A 121 2.56 -7.23 11.79
CA LYS A 121 3.44 -8.12 11.02
C LYS A 121 3.88 -7.44 9.74
N THR A 122 5.19 -7.22 9.63
CA THR A 122 5.84 -6.87 8.38
C THR A 122 6.49 -8.13 7.82
N LEU A 123 5.97 -8.63 6.72
CA LEU A 123 6.40 -9.91 6.17
C LEU A 123 7.57 -9.71 5.20
N ASN A 124 8.52 -10.63 5.21
CA ASN A 124 9.66 -10.61 4.30
C ASN A 124 9.35 -11.37 3.00
N PRO A 125 10.06 -11.08 1.89
CA PRO A 125 10.05 -11.87 0.66
C PRO A 125 10.50 -13.31 0.89
N VAL A 126 10.22 -14.21 -0.05
CA VAL A 126 10.82 -15.56 -0.05
C VAL A 126 12.30 -15.44 -0.33
N ASP A 127 13.11 -16.18 0.44
CA ASP A 127 14.59 -16.14 0.39
C ASP A 127 15.16 -14.69 0.40
N PRO A 128 15.08 -13.98 1.53
CA PRO A 128 15.36 -12.55 1.60
C PRO A 128 16.82 -12.20 1.30
N ILE A 129 17.77 -13.14 1.35
CA ILE A 129 19.17 -12.84 1.05
C ILE A 129 19.39 -12.94 -0.46
N ALA A 130 19.08 -14.10 -1.05
CA ALA A 130 19.27 -14.30 -2.49
C ALA A 130 18.39 -13.33 -3.31
N ALA A 131 17.13 -13.14 -2.91
CA ALA A 131 16.21 -12.27 -3.63
C ALA A 131 16.58 -10.79 -3.53
N VAL A 132 17.11 -10.32 -2.39
CA VAL A 132 17.46 -8.89 -2.25
C VAL A 132 18.77 -8.56 -2.95
N ASP A 133 19.79 -9.41 -2.84
CA ASP A 133 21.06 -9.20 -3.56
C ASP A 133 20.87 -9.25 -5.08
N ASP A 134 20.08 -10.21 -5.58
CA ASP A 134 19.73 -10.30 -6.99
C ASP A 134 19.00 -9.04 -7.49
N VAL A 135 18.00 -8.58 -6.75
CA VAL A 135 17.22 -7.37 -7.10
C VAL A 135 18.09 -6.11 -7.09
N MET A 136 18.98 -5.98 -6.11
CA MET A 136 19.93 -4.87 -6.07
C MET A 136 20.85 -4.90 -7.28
N ASN A 137 21.38 -6.07 -7.64
CA ASN A 137 22.25 -6.20 -8.82
C ASN A 137 21.49 -5.87 -10.12
N ARG A 138 20.29 -6.42 -10.32
CA ARG A 138 19.45 -6.10 -11.49
C ARG A 138 19.03 -4.63 -11.53
N GLY A 139 18.77 -4.03 -10.37
CA GLY A 139 18.50 -2.60 -10.23
C GLY A 139 19.69 -1.74 -10.63
N PHE A 140 20.91 -2.16 -10.28
CA PHE A 140 22.13 -1.46 -10.62
C PHE A 140 22.38 -1.52 -12.13
N GLU A 141 22.24 -2.69 -12.74
CA GLU A 141 22.36 -2.90 -14.19
C GLU A 141 21.32 -2.06 -14.95
N ALA A 142 20.05 -2.10 -14.54
CA ALA A 142 18.99 -1.28 -15.12
C ALA A 142 19.31 0.23 -15.01
N GLY A 143 19.78 0.69 -13.85
CA GLY A 143 20.20 2.09 -13.67
C GLY A 143 21.33 2.48 -14.62
N TYR A 144 22.34 1.61 -14.78
CA TYR A 144 23.44 1.81 -15.72
C TYR A 144 22.96 1.87 -17.18
N GLU A 145 22.05 0.98 -17.58
CA GLU A 145 21.44 0.99 -18.92
C GLU A 145 20.66 2.28 -19.19
N ALA A 146 19.88 2.75 -18.22
CA ALA A 146 19.17 4.02 -18.32
C ALA A 146 20.15 5.20 -18.49
N GLU A 147 21.28 5.20 -17.79
CA GLU A 147 22.32 6.23 -17.98
C GLU A 147 22.95 6.18 -19.39
N LEU A 148 23.24 4.98 -19.90
CA LEU A 148 23.78 4.83 -21.26
C LEU A 148 22.79 5.32 -22.31
N GLN A 149 21.51 4.98 -22.18
CA GLN A 149 20.46 5.48 -23.06
C GLN A 149 20.31 7.00 -22.96
N ALA A 150 20.36 7.58 -21.76
CA ALA A 150 20.27 9.03 -21.58
C ALA A 150 21.43 9.76 -22.25
N ARG A 151 22.67 9.25 -22.15
CA ARG A 151 23.83 9.82 -22.86
C ARG A 151 23.68 9.76 -24.38
N ALA A 152 23.05 8.71 -24.91
CA ALA A 152 22.87 8.53 -26.35
C ALA A 152 21.68 9.35 -26.90
N ASN A 153 20.57 9.39 -26.16
CA ASN A 153 19.27 9.84 -26.68
C ASN A 153 18.71 11.08 -25.95
N GLY A 154 19.42 11.61 -24.94
CA GLY A 154 18.94 12.69 -24.06
C GLY A 154 17.82 12.27 -23.10
N VAL A 155 17.51 10.97 -23.05
CA VAL A 155 16.60 10.34 -22.11
C VAL A 155 16.88 8.84 -22.11
N GLY A 156 16.82 8.22 -20.94
CA GLY A 156 16.98 6.78 -20.80
C GLY A 156 15.93 6.19 -19.87
N PHE A 157 15.44 5.01 -20.25
CA PHE A 157 14.46 4.26 -19.49
C PHE A 157 15.01 2.88 -19.17
N ALA A 158 14.86 2.47 -17.93
CA ALA A 158 15.04 1.09 -17.55
C ALA A 158 14.00 0.69 -16.52
N TYR A 159 13.79 -0.61 -16.36
CA TYR A 159 12.93 -1.13 -15.32
C TYR A 159 13.58 -2.36 -14.70
N THR A 160 13.24 -2.59 -13.44
CA THR A 160 13.60 -3.80 -12.72
C THR A 160 12.32 -4.42 -12.21
N GLU A 161 12.18 -5.72 -12.42
CA GLU A 161 11.05 -6.49 -11.93
C GLU A 161 11.46 -7.29 -10.71
N TRP A 162 10.61 -7.27 -9.69
CA TRP A 162 10.80 -8.01 -8.46
C TRP A 162 9.73 -9.07 -8.28
N ALA A 163 10.15 -10.27 -7.88
CA ALA A 163 9.27 -11.38 -7.57
C ALA A 163 9.39 -11.74 -6.07
N PRO A 164 8.64 -11.08 -5.16
CA PRO A 164 8.68 -11.32 -3.71
C PRO A 164 8.39 -12.77 -3.30
N HIS A 165 7.75 -13.52 -4.20
CA HIS A 165 7.31 -14.89 -4.02
C HIS A 165 8.16 -15.92 -4.77
N GLY A 166 9.29 -15.48 -5.36
CA GLY A 166 10.14 -16.29 -6.21
C GLY A 166 9.78 -16.17 -7.70
N GLU A 167 10.75 -16.44 -8.58
CA GLU A 167 10.53 -16.41 -10.02
C GLU A 167 9.48 -17.46 -10.44
N GLY A 168 8.54 -17.03 -11.30
CA GLY A 168 7.47 -17.91 -11.78
C GLY A 168 6.31 -18.13 -10.80
N ALA A 169 6.34 -17.53 -9.61
CA ALA A 169 5.20 -17.57 -8.70
C ALA A 169 3.98 -16.90 -9.34
N GLU A 170 2.88 -17.64 -9.42
CA GLU A 170 1.60 -17.12 -9.88
C GLU A 170 0.82 -16.47 -8.72
N HIS A 171 -0.34 -15.89 -9.01
CA HIS A 171 -1.19 -15.26 -7.98
C HIS A 171 -1.53 -16.22 -6.83
N SER A 172 -1.80 -17.49 -7.13
CA SER A 172 -2.10 -18.53 -6.14
C SER A 172 -0.92 -18.81 -5.22
N ASP A 173 0.31 -18.89 -5.76
CA ASP A 173 1.52 -19.05 -4.98
C ASP A 173 1.76 -17.87 -4.05
N ALA A 174 1.58 -16.64 -4.54
CA ALA A 174 1.74 -15.43 -3.74
C ALA A 174 0.80 -15.41 -2.53
N VAL A 175 -0.48 -15.78 -2.75
CA VAL A 175 -1.49 -15.90 -1.69
C VAL A 175 -1.10 -17.01 -0.69
N VAL A 176 -0.80 -18.22 -1.17
CA VAL A 176 -0.48 -19.39 -0.33
C VAL A 176 0.78 -19.15 0.51
N GLN A 177 1.83 -18.58 -0.09
CA GLN A 177 3.06 -18.26 0.63
C GLN A 177 2.84 -17.14 1.65
N THR A 178 2.01 -16.14 1.33
CA THR A 178 1.64 -15.10 2.30
C THR A 178 0.90 -15.70 3.49
N MET A 179 -0.11 -16.54 3.25
CA MET A 179 -0.81 -17.25 4.32
C MET A 179 0.17 -18.04 5.19
N ALA A 180 1.08 -18.81 4.58
CA ALA A 180 2.06 -19.61 5.31
C ALA A 180 2.97 -18.75 6.21
N LYS A 181 3.45 -17.60 5.69
CA LYS A 181 4.30 -16.67 6.43
C LYS A 181 3.56 -15.98 7.57
N ILE A 182 2.28 -15.63 7.37
CA ILE A 182 1.46 -15.08 8.44
C ILE A 182 1.28 -16.13 9.53
N SER A 183 0.78 -17.33 9.19
CA SER A 183 0.52 -18.40 10.15
C SER A 183 1.77 -18.76 10.97
N SER A 184 2.97 -18.77 10.37
CA SER A 184 4.21 -19.06 11.11
C SER A 184 4.60 -17.99 12.14
N ASN A 185 4.04 -16.79 12.05
CA ASN A 185 4.32 -15.66 12.93
C ASN A 185 3.20 -15.36 13.94
N VAL A 186 2.05 -16.01 13.83
CA VAL A 186 0.95 -15.89 14.79
C VAL A 186 1.30 -16.67 16.06
N LYS A 187 1.25 -16.00 17.22
CA LYS A 187 1.42 -16.63 18.52
C LYS A 187 0.17 -16.39 19.36
N TYR A 188 -0.54 -17.45 19.73
CA TYR A 188 -1.80 -17.40 20.49
C TYR A 188 -1.77 -16.45 21.70
N GLY A 189 -0.65 -16.43 22.44
CA GLY A 189 -0.49 -15.58 23.63
C GLY A 189 -0.81 -14.11 23.38
N GLN A 190 -0.47 -13.58 22.20
CA GLN A 190 -0.66 -12.16 21.82
C GLN A 190 -2.14 -11.77 21.64
N TYR A 191 -3.04 -12.74 21.55
CA TYR A 191 -4.47 -12.56 21.27
C TYR A 191 -5.37 -13.00 22.43
N SER A 192 -4.80 -13.66 23.44
CA SER A 192 -5.58 -14.30 24.51
C SER A 192 -6.03 -13.33 25.61
N GLY A 193 -5.31 -12.23 25.82
CA GLY A 193 -5.55 -11.33 26.96
C GLY A 193 -6.57 -10.22 26.72
N LYS A 194 -6.91 -9.94 25.47
CA LYS A 194 -7.84 -8.89 25.02
C LYS A 194 -8.19 -9.12 23.55
N PRO A 195 -9.29 -8.52 23.02
CA PRO A 195 -9.50 -8.48 21.58
C PRO A 195 -8.27 -7.92 20.88
N THR A 196 -7.73 -8.65 19.90
CA THR A 196 -6.52 -8.24 19.19
C THR A 196 -6.71 -8.43 17.69
N PHE A 197 -6.38 -7.40 16.92
CA PHE A 197 -6.29 -7.46 15.46
C PHE A 197 -4.89 -7.84 15.01
N LEU A 198 -4.81 -8.65 13.96
CA LEU A 198 -3.57 -8.86 13.21
C LEU A 198 -3.47 -7.78 12.13
N VAL A 199 -2.44 -6.95 12.17
CA VAL A 199 -2.18 -5.88 11.21
C VAL A 199 -1.02 -6.28 10.30
N VAL A 200 -1.27 -6.50 9.02
CA VAL A 200 -0.29 -7.02 8.06
C VAL A 200 0.12 -5.93 7.06
N SER A 201 1.40 -5.57 7.05
CA SER A 201 1.95 -4.67 6.02
C SER A 201 2.12 -5.41 4.70
N LEU A 202 1.48 -4.89 3.63
CA LEU A 202 1.58 -5.44 2.28
C LEU A 202 2.82 -4.97 1.51
N ALA A 203 3.54 -3.99 2.06
CA ALA A 203 4.60 -3.26 1.38
C ALA A 203 5.72 -4.15 0.80
N ARG A 204 5.83 -5.43 1.17
CA ARG A 204 6.89 -6.35 0.70
C ARG A 204 6.38 -7.62 0.00
N LEU A 205 5.09 -7.67 -0.31
CA LEU A 205 4.45 -8.90 -0.79
C LEU A 205 4.03 -8.82 -2.25
N GLY A 206 3.87 -7.63 -2.83
CA GLY A 206 3.39 -7.52 -4.21
C GLY A 206 2.01 -8.16 -4.41
N LEU A 207 1.23 -8.27 -3.32
CA LEU A 207 -0.19 -8.61 -3.40
C LEU A 207 -0.95 -7.36 -3.80
N HIS A 208 -2.00 -7.54 -4.60
CA HIS A 208 -2.93 -6.44 -4.84
C HIS A 208 -3.56 -6.02 -3.51
N GLY A 209 -3.34 -4.77 -3.14
CA GLY A 209 -3.79 -4.20 -1.86
C GLY A 209 -4.96 -3.23 -1.99
N GLY A 210 -5.72 -3.29 -3.10
CA GLY A 210 -6.86 -2.41 -3.33
C GLY A 210 -8.11 -2.84 -2.54
N PRO A 211 -9.10 -1.94 -2.37
CA PRO A 211 -10.31 -2.23 -1.61
C PRO A 211 -11.11 -3.41 -2.19
N VAL A 212 -11.17 -3.50 -3.53
CA VAL A 212 -11.85 -4.59 -4.24
C VAL A 212 -11.28 -5.98 -3.94
N GLU A 213 -10.02 -6.04 -3.50
CA GLU A 213 -9.36 -7.29 -3.13
C GLU A 213 -9.88 -7.87 -1.81
N LEU A 214 -10.76 -7.14 -1.09
CA LEU A 214 -11.49 -7.62 0.08
C LEU A 214 -12.76 -8.40 -0.25
N ARG A 215 -13.18 -8.48 -1.51
CA ARG A 215 -14.45 -9.10 -1.87
C ARG A 215 -14.27 -10.53 -2.37
N ARG A 216 -15.29 -11.35 -2.12
CA ARG A 216 -15.69 -12.43 -3.01
C ARG A 216 -16.90 -11.93 -3.79
N TRP A 217 -17.02 -12.25 -5.07
CA TRP A 217 -18.23 -11.92 -5.82
C TRP A 217 -18.42 -12.86 -7.00
N VAL A 218 -19.64 -12.87 -7.53
CA VAL A 218 -19.98 -13.56 -8.77
C VAL A 218 -20.53 -12.51 -9.72
N ASP A 219 -19.93 -12.36 -10.88
CA ASP A 219 -20.45 -11.51 -11.96
C ASP A 219 -20.73 -12.33 -13.23
N GLU A 220 -21.06 -11.64 -14.33
CA GLU A 220 -21.38 -12.27 -15.62
C GLU A 220 -20.23 -13.16 -16.13
N ASP A 221 -18.99 -12.87 -15.72
CA ASP A 221 -17.80 -13.62 -16.12
C ASP A 221 -17.43 -14.73 -15.12
N GLY A 222 -18.18 -14.88 -14.02
CA GLY A 222 -18.03 -15.96 -13.04
C GLY A 222 -17.66 -15.52 -11.62
N MET A 223 -17.26 -16.49 -10.80
CA MET A 223 -16.83 -16.25 -9.42
C MET A 223 -15.43 -15.63 -9.39
N ARG A 224 -15.23 -14.66 -8.49
CA ARG A 224 -13.98 -13.92 -8.30
C ARG A 224 -13.64 -13.82 -6.82
N ASN A 225 -12.36 -13.94 -6.51
CA ASN A 225 -11.85 -13.79 -5.15
C ASN A 225 -10.70 -12.79 -5.11
N GLY A 226 -10.85 -11.74 -4.33
CA GLY A 226 -9.75 -10.81 -4.08
C GLY A 226 -8.61 -11.45 -3.29
N HIS A 227 -7.38 -10.97 -3.48
CA HIS A 227 -6.19 -11.47 -2.78
C HIS A 227 -6.35 -11.35 -1.25
N LEU A 228 -6.81 -10.20 -0.77
CA LEU A 228 -6.92 -9.92 0.67
C LEU A 228 -8.02 -10.77 1.33
N TYR A 229 -9.18 -10.90 0.67
CA TYR A 229 -10.24 -11.79 1.11
C TYR A 229 -9.75 -13.23 1.18
N THR A 230 -9.06 -13.70 0.14
CA THR A 230 -8.54 -15.07 0.09
C THR A 230 -7.56 -15.29 1.25
N VAL A 231 -6.56 -14.41 1.43
CA VAL A 231 -5.60 -14.52 2.54
C VAL A 231 -6.31 -14.59 3.90
N ALA A 232 -7.32 -13.76 4.16
CA ALA A 232 -7.99 -13.72 5.45
C ALA A 232 -9.03 -14.84 5.65
N ALA A 233 -9.82 -15.14 4.63
CA ALA A 233 -11.12 -15.81 4.72
C ALA A 233 -11.33 -16.84 3.59
N HIS A 234 -10.30 -17.53 3.12
CA HIS A 234 -10.45 -18.65 2.19
C HIS A 234 -10.81 -19.97 2.88
N SER A 235 -11.67 -20.77 2.24
CA SER A 235 -12.05 -22.10 2.74
C SER A 235 -11.15 -23.18 2.17
N PHE A 236 -10.92 -24.25 2.93
CA PHE A 236 -10.11 -25.37 2.42
C PHE A 236 -10.76 -25.99 1.19
N GLY A 237 -9.99 -26.13 0.10
CA GLY A 237 -10.46 -26.74 -1.14
C GLY A 237 -11.37 -25.84 -1.98
N GLU A 238 -11.63 -24.61 -1.55
CA GLU A 238 -12.30 -23.62 -2.38
C GLU A 238 -11.40 -23.19 -3.54
N HIS A 239 -11.98 -22.96 -4.71
CA HIS A 239 -11.24 -22.49 -5.88
C HIS A 239 -10.87 -21.00 -5.72
N PHE A 240 -9.66 -20.65 -6.13
CA PHE A 240 -9.20 -19.27 -6.17
C PHE A 240 -9.24 -18.74 -7.60
N PHE A 241 -10.07 -17.72 -7.81
CA PHE A 241 -10.23 -17.07 -9.10
C PHE A 241 -9.55 -15.71 -9.07
N ALA A 242 -8.47 -15.54 -9.82
CA ALA A 242 -7.69 -14.31 -9.84
C ALA A 242 -8.05 -13.42 -11.04
N HIS A 243 -7.84 -12.11 -10.86
CA HIS A 243 -7.72 -11.18 -11.97
C HIS A 243 -6.26 -11.09 -12.41
N THR A 244 -6.01 -11.43 -13.67
CA THR A 244 -4.80 -10.94 -14.35
C THR A 244 -5.13 -9.59 -14.98
N ARG A 245 -4.19 -8.65 -14.98
CA ARG A 245 -4.42 -7.35 -15.64
C ARG A 245 -4.69 -7.48 -17.14
N ASP A 246 -4.27 -8.60 -17.72
CA ASP A 246 -4.46 -8.96 -19.13
C ASP A 246 -5.77 -9.73 -19.38
N SER A 247 -6.58 -9.98 -18.34
CA SER A 247 -7.87 -10.69 -18.47
C SER A 247 -8.95 -9.79 -19.05
N PHE A 248 -8.81 -9.44 -20.33
CA PHE A 248 -9.96 -9.12 -21.18
C PHE A 248 -10.90 -10.34 -21.32
N ASP A 249 -10.42 -11.53 -20.98
CA ASP A 249 -11.12 -12.83 -21.09
C ASP A 249 -11.82 -13.28 -19.78
N GLY A 250 -11.89 -12.43 -18.76
CA GLY A 250 -12.56 -12.74 -17.49
C GLY A 250 -11.67 -13.44 -16.44
N PRO A 251 -12.22 -13.78 -15.27
CA PRO A 251 -11.47 -14.34 -14.16
C PRO A 251 -10.87 -15.70 -14.53
N ILE A 252 -9.64 -15.95 -14.10
CA ILE A 252 -8.95 -17.23 -14.31
C ILE A 252 -9.10 -18.07 -13.05
N ASP A 253 -9.66 -19.27 -13.19
CA ASP A 253 -9.64 -20.29 -12.14
C ASP A 253 -8.22 -20.83 -11.96
N LEU A 254 -7.58 -20.49 -10.84
CA LEU A 254 -6.25 -20.98 -10.47
C LEU A 254 -6.32 -22.27 -9.63
N GLY A 255 -7.50 -22.88 -9.56
CA GLY A 255 -7.77 -24.11 -8.85
C GLY A 255 -7.94 -23.94 -7.34
N ALA A 256 -8.11 -25.07 -6.66
CA ALA A 256 -8.29 -25.11 -5.22
C ALA A 256 -6.99 -24.82 -4.46
N LEU A 257 -7.02 -23.92 -3.47
CA LEU A 257 -5.85 -23.70 -2.63
C LEU A 257 -5.77 -24.74 -1.50
N PRO A 258 -4.57 -25.22 -1.14
CA PRO A 258 -4.38 -26.25 -0.13
C PRO A 258 -4.38 -25.69 1.31
N ARG A 259 -4.83 -24.45 1.51
CA ARG A 259 -4.77 -23.74 2.81
C ARG A 259 -6.08 -23.04 3.12
N VAL A 260 -6.41 -22.96 4.40
CA VAL A 260 -7.46 -22.09 4.91
C VAL A 260 -6.93 -20.67 5.09
N GLY A 261 -7.81 -19.68 5.00
CA GLY A 261 -7.50 -18.30 5.32
C GLY A 261 -7.15 -18.12 6.80
N ILE A 262 -6.42 -17.05 7.10
CA ILE A 262 -5.83 -16.80 8.43
C ILE A 262 -6.86 -16.77 9.55
N LEU A 263 -8.03 -16.17 9.33
CA LEU A 263 -9.06 -16.07 10.37
C LEU A 263 -9.76 -17.41 10.65
N ARG A 264 -9.73 -18.34 9.68
CA ARG A 264 -10.24 -19.70 9.88
C ARG A 264 -9.20 -20.62 10.51
N ASP A 265 -7.91 -20.42 10.20
CA ASP A 265 -6.79 -21.13 10.81
C ASP A 265 -6.53 -20.67 12.26
N HIS A 266 -6.78 -19.38 12.55
CA HIS A 266 -6.56 -18.74 13.85
C HIS A 266 -7.83 -18.02 14.33
N PRO A 267 -8.88 -18.78 14.75
CA PRO A 267 -10.20 -18.22 15.07
C PRO A 267 -10.22 -17.29 16.28
N PHE A 268 -9.15 -17.26 17.07
CA PHE A 268 -8.99 -16.36 18.22
C PHE A 268 -8.58 -14.92 17.83
N ILE A 269 -8.28 -14.66 16.56
CA ILE A 269 -7.95 -13.32 16.04
C ILE A 269 -9.25 -12.58 15.71
N ALA A 270 -9.42 -11.35 16.22
CA ALA A 270 -10.66 -10.58 16.04
C ALA A 270 -10.90 -10.12 14.58
N GLY A 271 -9.82 -9.96 13.81
CA GLY A 271 -9.85 -9.56 12.41
C GLY A 271 -8.44 -9.36 11.86
N VAL A 272 -8.31 -9.35 10.54
CA VAL A 272 -7.06 -8.99 9.84
C VAL A 272 -7.23 -7.61 9.23
N ILE A 273 -6.26 -6.72 9.45
CA ILE A 273 -6.16 -5.40 8.83
C ILE A 273 -4.93 -5.40 7.93
N PHE A 274 -5.13 -5.29 6.62
CA PHE A 274 -4.06 -5.14 5.65
C PHE A 274 -3.71 -3.67 5.49
N VAL A 275 -2.42 -3.36 5.60
CA VAL A 275 -1.88 -2.00 5.44
C VAL A 275 -1.19 -1.91 4.08
N ASN A 276 -1.81 -1.16 3.18
CA ASN A 276 -1.25 -0.84 1.88
C ASN A 276 -0.64 0.57 1.90
N GLN A 277 0.53 0.72 1.29
CA GLN A 277 1.16 2.01 1.06
C GLN A 277 1.06 2.33 -0.43
N VAL A 278 0.38 3.41 -0.77
CA VAL A 278 0.34 3.94 -2.13
C VAL A 278 1.33 5.09 -2.18
N GLY A 279 2.33 5.00 -3.05
CA GLY A 279 3.34 6.05 -3.19
C GLY A 279 2.68 7.42 -3.37
N SER A 280 3.02 8.38 -2.51
CA SER A 280 2.63 9.78 -2.66
C SER A 280 3.88 10.64 -2.64
N GLU A 281 4.24 11.19 -3.80
CA GLU A 281 5.35 12.14 -3.94
C GLU A 281 4.99 13.54 -3.40
N ASN A 282 3.69 13.79 -3.18
CA ASN A 282 3.22 15.04 -2.64
C ASN A 282 3.29 14.96 -1.12
N GLY A 283 4.11 15.82 -0.49
CA GLY A 283 4.19 16.05 0.96
C GLY A 283 2.92 16.68 1.54
N ALA A 284 1.76 16.17 1.14
CA ALA A 284 0.47 16.68 1.50
C ALA A 284 0.17 16.40 2.97
N SER A 285 -0.57 17.32 3.58
CA SER A 285 -1.11 17.22 4.93
C SER A 285 -2.03 16.00 5.12
N ASP A 286 -2.46 15.32 4.05
CA ASP A 286 -3.34 14.15 4.07
C ASP A 286 -2.61 12.82 3.81
N TYR A 287 -1.28 12.77 3.86
CA TYR A 287 -0.49 11.56 3.54
C TYR A 287 -1.02 10.30 4.26
N PHE A 288 -1.23 10.35 5.57
CA PHE A 288 -1.67 9.18 6.35
C PHE A 288 -3.10 8.72 6.06
N ASN A 289 -3.95 9.61 5.52
CA ASN A 289 -5.31 9.30 5.10
C ASN A 289 -5.35 8.80 3.66
N TYR A 290 -4.43 9.26 2.81
CA TYR A 290 -4.45 8.99 1.38
C TYR A 290 -3.47 7.90 0.95
N ALA A 291 -2.21 8.00 1.38
CA ALA A 291 -1.12 7.12 0.98
C ALA A 291 -1.03 5.86 1.83
N VAL A 292 -1.65 5.84 3.02
CA VAL A 292 -1.65 4.66 3.90
C VAL A 292 -3.08 4.18 4.05
N ARG A 293 -3.38 3.01 3.49
CA ARG A 293 -4.72 2.43 3.43
C ARG A 293 -4.83 1.20 4.31
N PHE A 294 -5.93 1.12 5.04
CA PHE A 294 -6.24 0.06 5.97
C PHE A 294 -7.47 -0.67 5.43
N HIS A 295 -7.30 -1.93 5.02
CA HIS A 295 -8.37 -2.75 4.46
C HIS A 295 -8.56 -3.98 5.33
N GLY A 296 -9.77 -4.17 5.84
CA GLY A 296 -10.01 -5.15 6.90
C GLY A 296 -10.94 -6.30 6.50
N VAL A 297 -10.68 -7.50 7.03
CA VAL A 297 -11.67 -8.58 7.13
C VAL A 297 -11.96 -8.88 8.60
N TRP A 298 -13.22 -8.71 8.99
CA TRP A 298 -13.72 -8.98 10.34
C TRP A 298 -13.95 -10.48 10.56
N ASN A 299 -13.57 -11.00 11.72
CA ASN A 299 -13.82 -12.39 12.08
C ASN A 299 -15.21 -12.55 12.72
N SER A 300 -16.22 -12.84 11.90
CA SER A 300 -17.61 -13.05 12.37
C SER A 300 -17.77 -14.29 13.25
N ASP A 301 -16.86 -15.27 13.17
CA ASP A 301 -16.85 -16.44 14.05
C ASP A 301 -16.28 -16.10 15.42
N TRP A 302 -15.22 -15.29 15.49
CA TRP A 302 -14.69 -14.74 16.75
C TRP A 302 -15.76 -13.92 17.50
N GLU A 303 -16.58 -13.15 16.79
CA GLU A 303 -17.70 -12.39 17.38
C GLU A 303 -18.72 -13.30 18.08
N ARG A 304 -18.87 -14.56 17.64
CA ARG A 304 -19.79 -15.54 18.23
C ARG A 304 -19.18 -16.27 19.44
N ASP A 305 -17.86 -16.30 19.57
CA ASP A 305 -17.14 -17.00 20.65
C ASP A 305 -17.34 -16.32 22.02
N ALA A 306 -17.54 -17.09 23.10
CA ALA A 306 -17.80 -16.57 24.44
C ALA A 306 -16.57 -16.01 25.18
N THR A 307 -15.37 -16.03 24.56
CA THR A 307 -14.10 -15.63 25.19
C THR A 307 -14.08 -14.19 25.73
N PHE A 308 -14.72 -13.25 25.04
CA PHE A 308 -14.75 -11.84 25.43
C PHE A 308 -16.18 -11.35 25.68
N SER A 309 -16.33 -10.32 26.50
CA SER A 309 -17.64 -9.75 26.80
C SER A 309 -18.28 -9.12 25.56
N PRO A 310 -19.62 -9.01 25.49
CA PRO A 310 -20.28 -8.30 24.40
C PRO A 310 -19.81 -6.85 24.23
N GLU A 311 -19.45 -6.18 25.33
CA GLU A 311 -18.93 -4.80 25.32
C GLU A 311 -17.56 -4.74 24.65
N ASP A 312 -16.64 -5.67 24.99
CA ASP A 312 -15.32 -5.78 24.37
C ASP A 312 -15.41 -6.01 22.86
N LYS A 313 -16.31 -6.92 22.44
CA LYS A 313 -16.54 -7.22 21.02
C LYS A 313 -17.08 -6.02 20.26
N GLN A 314 -18.06 -5.32 20.84
CA GLN A 314 -18.65 -4.14 20.22
C GLN A 314 -17.63 -3.00 20.11
N ALA A 315 -16.79 -2.81 21.12
CA ALA A 315 -15.70 -1.84 21.08
C ALA A 315 -14.65 -2.21 20.04
N ALA A 316 -14.26 -3.49 19.94
CA ALA A 316 -13.36 -3.98 18.91
C ALA A 316 -13.92 -3.70 17.50
N LYS A 317 -15.19 -4.03 17.26
CA LYS A 317 -15.85 -3.78 15.97
C LYS A 317 -15.87 -2.30 15.59
N ARG A 318 -16.21 -1.42 16.54
CA ARG A 318 -16.13 0.03 16.33
C ARG A 318 -14.72 0.49 15.99
N LEU A 319 -13.70 0.01 16.72
CA LEU A 319 -12.31 0.35 16.43
C LEU A 319 -11.90 -0.10 15.02
N PHE A 320 -12.28 -1.32 14.65
CA PHE A 320 -12.00 -1.89 13.34
C PHE A 320 -12.60 -1.05 12.21
N GLU A 321 -13.85 -0.65 12.34
CA GLU A 321 -14.56 0.21 11.38
C GLU A 321 -14.00 1.63 11.35
N THR A 322 -13.49 2.16 12.48
CA THR A 322 -12.80 3.46 12.51
C THR A 322 -11.43 3.41 11.84
N LEU A 323 -10.67 2.32 12.02
CA LEU A 323 -9.33 2.18 11.45
C LEU A 323 -9.35 1.90 9.95
N CYS A 324 -10.28 1.06 9.49
CA CYS A 324 -10.28 0.58 8.11
C CYS A 324 -10.98 1.55 7.17
N ASP A 325 -10.36 1.83 6.02
CA ASP A 325 -10.96 2.55 4.91
C ASP A 325 -12.10 1.73 4.28
N GLU A 326 -11.90 0.41 4.12
CA GLU A 326 -12.91 -0.55 3.68
C GLU A 326 -12.89 -1.82 4.52
N THR A 327 -14.05 -2.45 4.67
CA THR A 327 -14.22 -3.64 5.49
C THR A 327 -15.08 -4.69 4.80
N ASN A 328 -14.71 -5.95 4.99
CA ASN A 328 -15.57 -7.11 4.77
C ASN A 328 -15.60 -7.99 6.02
N ASP A 329 -16.28 -9.13 5.96
CA ASP A 329 -16.27 -10.15 7.01
C ASP A 329 -16.04 -11.55 6.42
N LEU A 330 -15.82 -12.53 7.30
CA LEU A 330 -15.59 -13.94 6.94
C LEU A 330 -16.69 -14.58 6.09
N ASP A 331 -17.90 -14.03 6.15
CA ASP A 331 -19.10 -14.53 5.46
C ASP A 331 -19.39 -13.72 4.18
N ASP A 332 -18.49 -12.78 3.82
CA ASP A 332 -18.56 -11.90 2.66
C ASP A 332 -19.81 -10.99 2.63
N THR A 333 -20.41 -10.68 3.79
CA THR A 333 -21.73 -10.01 3.80
C THR A 333 -21.69 -8.54 3.40
N ARG A 334 -20.49 -7.95 3.27
CA ARG A 334 -20.29 -6.53 2.92
C ARG A 334 -19.69 -6.34 1.53
N SER A 335 -19.55 -7.40 0.73
CA SER A 335 -18.90 -7.30 -0.59
C SER A 335 -19.58 -6.30 -1.52
N ASP A 336 -20.90 -6.20 -1.50
CA ASP A 336 -21.65 -5.24 -2.32
C ASP A 336 -21.43 -3.77 -1.95
N ALA A 337 -21.00 -3.49 -0.71
CA ALA A 337 -20.70 -2.13 -0.26
C ALA A 337 -19.30 -1.66 -0.67
N ILE A 338 -18.43 -2.58 -1.09
CA ILE A 338 -17.05 -2.27 -1.49
C ILE A 338 -17.05 -1.82 -2.95
N VAL A 339 -16.62 -0.58 -3.17
CA VAL A 339 -16.56 0.00 -4.51
C VAL A 339 -15.51 -0.72 -5.35
N ASP A 340 -15.90 -1.18 -6.54
CA ASP A 340 -14.95 -1.65 -7.55
C ASP A 340 -14.33 -0.44 -8.26
N ASP A 341 -13.23 0.04 -7.69
CA ASP A 341 -12.46 1.16 -8.23
C ASP A 341 -11.74 0.82 -9.53
N ARG A 342 -11.59 -0.47 -9.87
CA ARG A 342 -10.98 -0.91 -11.13
C ARG A 342 -11.88 -0.64 -12.32
N VAL A 343 -13.20 -0.66 -12.15
CA VAL A 343 -14.13 -0.27 -13.23
C VAL A 343 -13.93 1.21 -13.56
N LEU A 344 -13.81 2.05 -12.54
CA LEU A 344 -13.54 3.49 -12.71
C LEU A 344 -12.14 3.74 -13.28
N PHE A 345 -11.13 3.01 -12.80
CA PHE A 345 -9.77 3.10 -13.33
C PHE A 345 -9.68 2.58 -14.77
N SER A 346 -10.35 1.49 -15.11
CA SER A 346 -10.40 0.95 -16.47
C SER A 346 -11.14 1.88 -17.41
N ALA A 347 -12.24 2.50 -16.97
CA ALA A 347 -12.90 3.56 -17.72
C ALA A 347 -11.96 4.74 -17.98
N PHE A 348 -11.21 5.17 -16.96
CA PHE A 348 -10.17 6.20 -17.09
C PHE A 348 -9.04 5.79 -18.05
N GLN A 349 -8.52 4.57 -17.94
CA GLN A 349 -7.45 4.05 -18.81
C GLN A 349 -7.92 3.86 -20.26
N ASN A 350 -9.14 3.35 -20.47
CA ASN A 350 -9.73 3.22 -21.82
C ASN A 350 -9.92 4.60 -22.45
N HIS A 351 -10.35 5.58 -21.66
CA HIS A 351 -10.43 6.97 -22.08
C HIS A 351 -9.05 7.51 -22.46
N LEU A 352 -8.01 7.31 -21.63
CA LEU A 352 -6.64 7.67 -21.98
C LEU A 352 -6.10 6.91 -23.20
N GLY A 353 -6.42 5.63 -23.35
CA GLY A 353 -6.02 4.78 -24.47
C GLY A 353 -6.58 5.26 -25.81
N ALA A 354 -7.74 5.91 -25.80
CA ALA A 354 -8.28 6.58 -26.99
C ALA A 354 -7.36 7.70 -27.53
N LEU A 355 -6.47 8.29 -26.70
CA LEU A 355 -5.41 9.19 -27.16
C LEU A 355 -4.35 8.46 -27.99
N GLY A 356 -4.04 7.20 -27.65
CA GLY A 356 -3.06 6.38 -28.37
C GLY A 356 -3.47 6.10 -29.80
N ASN A 357 -4.79 6.01 -30.05
CA ASN A 357 -5.37 5.89 -31.39
C ASN A 357 -5.30 7.18 -32.22
N TRP A 358 -4.79 8.29 -31.67
CA TRP A 358 -4.61 9.57 -32.37
C TRP A 358 -3.19 9.72 -32.92
N ALA A 359 -2.71 8.67 -33.59
CA ALA A 359 -1.43 8.63 -34.28
C ALA A 359 -1.39 9.67 -35.44
N GLY A 360 -1.03 10.91 -35.14
CA GLY A 360 -0.83 11.95 -36.17
C GLY A 360 -0.76 13.39 -35.67
N LYS A 361 -1.36 13.68 -34.52
CA LYS A 361 -1.24 14.88 -33.67
C LYS A 361 -2.42 14.77 -32.69
N PRO A 362 -2.24 15.05 -31.38
CA PRO A 362 -3.41 15.23 -30.54
C PRO A 362 -4.31 16.30 -31.20
N PRO A 363 -5.63 16.06 -31.33
CA PRO A 363 -6.55 17.06 -31.80
C PRO A 363 -6.35 18.30 -30.95
N SER A 364 -6.46 19.44 -31.60
CA SER A 364 -6.46 20.73 -30.94
C SER A 364 -7.90 21.24 -30.86
N GLY A 365 -8.13 22.24 -30.01
CA GLY A 365 -9.43 22.89 -29.91
C GLY A 365 -10.48 22.09 -29.12
N PRO A 366 -11.79 22.28 -29.41
CA PRO A 366 -12.89 21.87 -28.53
C PRO A 366 -13.02 20.36 -28.28
N ALA A 367 -12.53 19.51 -29.20
CA ALA A 367 -12.57 18.06 -29.03
C ALA A 367 -11.58 17.58 -27.97
N PHE A 368 -10.35 18.11 -27.97
CA PHE A 368 -9.34 17.80 -26.97
C PHE A 368 -9.66 18.40 -25.60
N GLN A 369 -10.28 19.58 -25.57
CA GLN A 369 -10.77 20.16 -24.32
C GLN A 369 -11.84 19.28 -23.67
N ARG A 370 -12.83 18.79 -24.43
CA ARG A 370 -13.83 17.84 -23.93
C ARG A 370 -13.20 16.54 -23.44
N PHE A 371 -12.26 16.00 -24.20
CA PHE A 371 -11.49 14.82 -23.81
C PHE A 371 -10.80 15.02 -22.45
N MET A 372 -10.11 16.14 -22.24
CA MET A 372 -9.42 16.44 -20.99
C MET A 372 -10.39 16.64 -19.82
N VAL A 373 -11.54 17.29 -20.05
CA VAL A 373 -12.61 17.41 -19.05
C VAL A 373 -13.16 16.03 -18.67
N GLU A 374 -13.33 15.12 -19.62
CA GLU A 374 -13.79 13.76 -19.36
C GLU A 374 -12.73 12.90 -18.65
N ALA A 375 -11.46 13.04 -19.00
CA ALA A 375 -10.35 12.38 -18.30
C ALA A 375 -10.24 12.87 -16.85
N ASP A 376 -10.37 14.19 -16.64
CA ASP A 376 -10.38 14.80 -15.32
C ASP A 376 -11.62 14.35 -14.52
N ARG A 377 -12.82 14.32 -15.13
CA ARG A 377 -14.04 13.75 -14.52
C ARG A 377 -13.87 12.31 -14.08
N LEU A 378 -13.35 11.45 -14.95
CA LEU A 378 -13.13 10.04 -14.67
C LEU A 378 -12.07 9.87 -13.58
N HIS A 379 -11.01 10.67 -13.62
CA HIS A 379 -10.01 10.73 -12.56
C HIS A 379 -10.65 11.15 -11.23
N PHE A 380 -11.43 12.23 -11.19
CA PHE A 380 -12.09 12.70 -9.98
C PHE A 380 -13.17 11.74 -9.46
N ALA A 381 -13.92 11.09 -10.35
CA ALA A 381 -14.88 10.04 -10.00
C ALA A 381 -14.15 8.85 -9.35
N TRP A 382 -13.06 8.38 -9.97
CA TRP A 382 -12.20 7.34 -9.40
C TRP A 382 -11.61 7.77 -8.04
N ARG A 383 -11.07 8.99 -7.95
CA ARG A 383 -10.44 9.53 -6.74
C ARG A 383 -11.42 9.77 -5.61
N GLY A 384 -12.62 10.22 -5.92
CA GLY A 384 -13.66 10.46 -4.92
C GLY A 384 -14.34 9.18 -4.46
N ALA A 385 -14.50 8.20 -5.35
CA ALA A 385 -14.85 6.83 -4.95
C ALA A 385 -13.83 6.28 -3.93
N LEU A 386 -12.53 6.38 -4.22
CA LEU A 386 -11.44 5.99 -3.30
C LEU A 386 -11.41 6.76 -1.97
N LYS A 387 -12.07 7.92 -1.89
CA LYS A 387 -12.08 8.76 -0.70
C LYS A 387 -13.47 8.86 -0.05
N LYS A 388 -14.46 8.11 -0.55
CA LYS A 388 -15.88 8.20 -0.12
C LYS A 388 -16.41 9.64 -0.08
N VAL A 389 -15.90 10.49 -0.98
CA VAL A 389 -16.34 11.89 -1.10
C VAL A 389 -17.41 11.94 -2.17
N ASP A 390 -18.52 12.63 -1.90
CA ASP A 390 -19.50 12.95 -2.93
C ASP A 390 -18.84 13.84 -4.00
N VAL A 391 -18.48 13.21 -5.12
CA VAL A 391 -17.81 13.85 -6.24
C VAL A 391 -18.73 14.83 -6.93
N ALA A 392 -20.02 14.51 -7.05
CA ALA A 392 -20.97 15.39 -7.72
C ALA A 392 -21.18 16.70 -6.97
N ALA A 393 -21.14 16.65 -5.63
CA ALA A 393 -21.22 17.85 -4.79
C ALA A 393 -19.93 18.72 -4.81
N ASN A 394 -18.76 18.12 -5.05
CA ASN A 394 -17.45 18.78 -4.92
C ASN A 394 -16.72 19.04 -6.25
N TYR A 395 -17.21 18.47 -7.35
CA TYR A 395 -16.64 18.60 -8.68
C TYR A 395 -17.46 19.58 -9.53
N ALA A 396 -16.95 20.80 -9.71
CA ALA A 396 -17.51 21.80 -10.60
C ALA A 396 -16.41 22.44 -11.46
N PRO A 397 -15.98 21.81 -12.58
CA PRO A 397 -15.20 22.52 -13.58
C PRO A 397 -16.14 23.54 -14.25
N ARG A 398 -15.84 24.83 -14.13
CA ARG A 398 -16.69 25.88 -14.72
C ARG A 398 -16.29 26.18 -16.17
N ASP A 399 -15.03 25.96 -16.55
CA ASP A 399 -14.51 26.21 -17.91
C ASP A 399 -13.20 25.40 -18.17
N PRO A 400 -12.88 24.98 -19.40
CA PRO A 400 -11.54 24.54 -19.81
C PRO A 400 -10.35 25.36 -19.26
N ALA A 401 -10.54 26.64 -18.96
CA ALA A 401 -9.53 27.50 -18.31
C ALA A 401 -9.14 27.04 -16.88
N ASP A 402 -10.04 26.37 -16.15
CA ASP A 402 -9.77 25.85 -14.79
C ASP A 402 -8.78 24.68 -14.84
N ILE A 403 -8.80 23.89 -15.92
CA ILE A 403 -7.88 22.77 -16.17
C ILE A 403 -6.47 23.31 -16.50
N VAL A 404 -6.40 24.40 -17.27
CA VAL A 404 -5.12 25.03 -17.64
C VAL A 404 -4.42 25.68 -16.44
N THR A 405 -5.18 26.19 -15.48
CA THR A 405 -4.63 26.81 -14.25
C THR A 405 -4.36 25.79 -13.14
N GLY A 406 -4.73 24.52 -13.34
CA GLY A 406 -4.43 23.42 -12.44
C GLY A 406 -5.18 23.47 -11.11
N ARG A 407 -6.28 24.23 -11.00
CA ARG A 407 -7.01 24.41 -9.74
C ARG A 407 -8.51 24.34 -9.92
N LEU A 408 -9.16 23.42 -9.20
CA LEU A 408 -10.61 23.41 -9.03
C LEU A 408 -11.03 24.33 -7.87
N ALA A 409 -12.31 24.73 -7.86
CA ALA A 409 -12.92 25.51 -6.76
C ALA A 409 -12.83 24.81 -5.39
N SER A 410 -12.65 23.49 -5.36
CA SER A 410 -12.45 22.67 -4.16
C SER A 410 -11.01 22.69 -3.62
N GLY A 411 -10.07 23.35 -4.30
CA GLY A 411 -8.64 23.36 -3.92
C GLY A 411 -7.85 22.13 -4.37
N TRP A 412 -8.48 21.22 -5.14
CA TRP A 412 -7.81 20.03 -5.66
C TRP A 412 -7.04 20.34 -6.95
N PRO A 413 -5.86 19.73 -7.16
CA PRO A 413 -5.12 19.88 -8.40
C PRO A 413 -5.89 19.21 -9.54
N ALA A 414 -6.14 19.95 -10.62
CA ALA A 414 -6.65 19.40 -11.88
C ALA A 414 -5.52 18.71 -12.65
N LEU A 415 -5.85 17.78 -13.57
CA LEU A 415 -4.89 17.23 -14.53
C LEU A 415 -4.32 18.35 -15.41
N THR A 416 -3.06 18.73 -15.23
CA THR A 416 -2.40 19.78 -16.03
C THR A 416 -1.75 19.22 -17.30
N TRP A 417 -1.94 19.92 -18.43
CA TRP A 417 -1.31 19.61 -19.71
C TRP A 417 -0.47 20.79 -20.20
N SER A 418 0.83 20.59 -20.43
CA SER A 418 1.72 21.65 -20.91
C SER A 418 1.94 21.49 -22.43
N GLY A 419 1.33 22.39 -23.20
CA GLY A 419 1.46 22.42 -24.66
C GLY A 419 2.73 23.15 -25.10
N ARG A 420 3.90 22.49 -25.10
CA ARG A 420 5.05 22.97 -25.91
C ARG A 420 5.13 22.20 -27.23
N ARG A 421 5.36 22.96 -28.31
CA ARG A 421 5.51 22.44 -29.67
C ARG A 421 6.72 21.49 -29.71
N HIS A 422 6.48 20.27 -30.18
CA HIS A 422 7.35 19.07 -30.15
C HIS A 422 7.16 18.20 -28.89
N HIS A 423 6.23 17.23 -29.06
CA HIS A 423 5.79 16.17 -28.13
C HIS A 423 4.78 16.59 -27.03
N PRO A 424 3.56 16.02 -27.02
CA PRO A 424 2.63 16.20 -25.90
C PRO A 424 3.23 15.54 -24.65
N LYS A 425 3.42 16.33 -23.58
CA LYS A 425 3.73 15.84 -22.23
C LYS A 425 2.52 16.08 -21.34
N VAL A 426 2.06 15.04 -20.66
CA VAL A 426 1.20 15.20 -19.48
C VAL A 426 2.15 15.57 -18.34
N GLU A 427 2.06 16.81 -17.86
CA GLU A 427 2.84 17.24 -16.70
C GLU A 427 1.99 17.02 -15.45
N VAL A 428 2.30 15.93 -14.74
CA VAL A 428 2.02 15.84 -13.31
C VAL A 428 2.95 16.85 -12.63
N PRO A 429 2.47 17.75 -11.77
CA PRO A 429 3.28 18.86 -11.26
C PRO A 429 4.42 18.36 -10.35
N CYS A 430 5.61 18.12 -10.91
CA CYS A 430 6.84 17.87 -10.15
C CYS A 430 8.10 18.49 -10.81
N LEU A 431 8.65 19.49 -10.08
CA LEU A 431 10.05 19.81 -9.78
C LEU A 431 11.17 19.55 -10.82
N THR A 432 11.90 20.63 -11.10
CA THR A 432 13.18 20.67 -11.80
C THR A 432 14.37 20.27 -10.92
N LYS A 433 15.35 19.60 -11.56
CA LYS A 433 16.78 19.35 -11.22
C LYS A 433 17.12 18.21 -10.24
N ALA A 434 17.72 17.17 -10.87
CA ALA A 434 18.64 16.17 -10.33
C ALA A 434 18.05 15.08 -9.42
N GLY A 435 17.27 14.17 -10.01
CA GLY A 435 16.96 12.86 -9.46
C GLY A 435 16.21 12.01 -10.50
N PRO A 436 16.39 10.68 -10.54
CA PRO A 436 15.58 9.82 -11.39
C PRO A 436 14.11 9.86 -10.95
N LEU A 437 13.18 9.79 -11.90
CA LEU A 437 11.74 9.62 -11.63
C LEU A 437 11.43 8.12 -11.46
N TRP A 438 10.56 7.79 -10.51
CA TRP A 438 10.25 6.40 -10.14
C TRP A 438 8.73 6.15 -10.21
N GLY A 439 8.34 4.97 -10.72
CA GLY A 439 6.96 4.50 -10.71
C GLY A 439 6.89 3.04 -10.30
N LEU A 440 5.88 2.68 -9.51
CA LEU A 440 5.62 1.31 -9.06
C LEU A 440 4.40 0.76 -9.77
N TYR A 441 4.54 -0.47 -10.28
CA TYR A 441 3.43 -1.24 -10.84
C TYR A 441 3.36 -2.60 -10.15
N GLU A 442 2.20 -2.96 -9.62
CA GLU A 442 1.92 -4.28 -9.05
C GLU A 442 1.15 -5.11 -10.09
N GLY A 443 1.57 -6.34 -10.30
CA GLY A 443 0.87 -7.30 -11.16
C GLY A 443 1.34 -8.72 -10.88
N ALA A 444 0.41 -9.65 -10.70
CA ALA A 444 0.68 -11.09 -10.62
C ALA A 444 1.76 -11.53 -9.60
N GLY A 445 1.76 -10.94 -8.40
CA GLY A 445 2.76 -11.26 -7.39
C GLY A 445 4.16 -10.70 -7.71
N ARG A 446 4.24 -9.76 -8.65
CA ARG A 446 5.44 -9.05 -9.05
C ARG A 446 5.30 -7.55 -8.85
N VAL A 447 6.44 -6.90 -8.63
CA VAL A 447 6.52 -5.45 -8.42
C VAL A 447 7.54 -4.89 -9.41
N ILE A 448 7.08 -4.02 -10.29
CA ILE A 448 7.90 -3.37 -11.31
C ILE A 448 8.32 -2.00 -10.78
N ARG A 449 9.63 -1.74 -10.85
CA ARG A 449 10.21 -0.43 -10.62
C ARG A 449 10.70 0.14 -11.95
N ALA A 450 10.21 1.30 -12.34
CA ALA A 450 10.70 2.04 -13.50
C ALA A 450 11.68 3.16 -13.09
N GLN A 451 12.74 3.37 -13.88
CA GLN A 451 13.71 4.45 -13.74
C GLN A 451 13.75 5.30 -15.01
N ILE A 452 13.72 6.63 -14.84
CA ILE A 452 13.90 7.59 -15.93
C ILE A 452 15.12 8.46 -15.63
N VAL A 453 16.06 8.50 -16.56
CA VAL A 453 17.23 9.39 -16.53
C VAL A 453 17.11 10.40 -17.68
N LEU A 454 17.31 11.68 -17.39
CA LEU A 454 17.24 12.79 -18.37
C LEU A 454 18.65 13.22 -18.79
#